data_AF-A0A9Q1BDE7-F1
#
_entry.id   AF-A0A9Q1BDE7-F1
#
_cell.length_a   1.000
_cell.length_b   1.000
_cell.length_c   1.000
_cell.angle_alpha   90.00
_cell.angle_beta   90.00
_cell.angle_gamma   90.00
#
_symmetry.space_group_name_H-M   'P 1'
#
loop_
_entity.id
_entity.type
_entity.pdbx_description
1 polymer ?
#
loop_
_entity_poly.entity_id
_entity_poly.type
_entity_poly.pdbx_seq_one_letter_code
_entity_poly.pdbx_strand_id
1 'polypeptide(L)'
;MDEEIPKNREKSPNSSKVKDNGSNSRVKSTDGKDYRAPTPMQQKDKKIQELKKKIKLLEDNVTDRESDIEDLNKQNQALQIKLKTVEEKLEAMDRQYDDVTTKLEKVCEEKDELEANLQEKLVIIRELEEKIAEINDDQEQREKLHQRRYLELYQKGQEAVLIEQEEELVRQFAMEKGDPLTQKLVDKLLRTERKLEKMKDKKREETYKKGPNVTSLDHAKTGMLKSAVFYYLTGKEKAGNLDMILTLLEFSETHRTKIKEAMAEKKKK
;
A
#
# COMPACT_ATOMS: atom_id res chain seq x y z
N MET A 1 19.47 -25.70 -8.86
CA MET A 1 20.21 -26.89 -8.38
C MET A 1 19.90 -28.01 -9.35
N ASP A 2 20.90 -28.84 -9.64
CA ASP A 2 20.96 -29.94 -10.61
C ASP A 2 21.51 -29.56 -11.99
N GLU A 3 22.83 -29.37 -12.05
CA GLU A 3 23.63 -29.51 -13.27
C GLU A 3 24.19 -30.94 -13.37
N GLU A 4 23.75 -31.69 -14.38
CA GLU A 4 24.33 -32.97 -14.76
C GLU A 4 25.62 -32.77 -15.58
N ILE A 5 26.72 -33.35 -15.11
CA ILE A 5 28.02 -33.41 -15.78
C ILE A 5 28.05 -34.62 -16.74
N PRO A 6 28.45 -34.48 -18.03
CA PRO A 6 28.68 -35.64 -18.88
C PRO A 6 30.12 -36.19 -18.72
N LYS A 7 30.20 -37.50 -18.47
CA LYS A 7 31.43 -38.30 -18.36
C LYS A 7 32.09 -38.50 -19.73
N ASN A 8 33.30 -37.97 -19.92
CA ASN A 8 34.18 -38.35 -21.01
C ASN A 8 34.92 -39.65 -20.69
N ARG A 9 34.94 -40.59 -21.64
CA ARG A 9 35.52 -41.93 -21.52
C ARG A 9 36.74 -42.00 -22.44
N GLU A 10 37.93 -41.76 -21.87
CA GLU A 10 39.20 -42.07 -22.51
C GLU A 10 39.46 -43.58 -22.47
N LYS A 11 39.89 -44.16 -23.59
CA LYS A 11 40.56 -45.46 -23.63
C LYS A 11 41.79 -45.36 -24.53
N SER A 12 42.96 -45.32 -23.91
CA SER A 12 44.22 -45.72 -24.53
C SER A 12 44.24 -47.24 -24.78
N PRO A 13 44.96 -47.71 -25.80
CA PRO A 13 45.42 -49.09 -25.86
C PRO A 13 46.93 -49.16 -25.55
N ASN A 14 47.33 -50.10 -24.69
CA ASN A 14 48.73 -50.45 -24.47
C ASN A 14 48.93 -51.98 -24.48
N SER A 15 50.09 -52.39 -24.96
CA SER A 15 50.84 -53.64 -24.72
C SER A 15 50.57 -54.92 -25.57
N SER A 16 51.58 -55.21 -26.41
CA SER A 16 52.55 -56.33 -26.34
C SER A 16 52.11 -57.81 -26.19
N LYS A 17 52.55 -58.65 -27.15
CA LYS A 17 53.05 -60.07 -27.06
C LYS A 17 53.41 -60.52 -28.50
N VAL A 18 54.63 -60.86 -28.95
CA VAL A 18 55.71 -61.80 -28.57
C VAL A 18 55.39 -63.30 -28.78
N LYS A 19 56.23 -63.93 -29.63
CA LYS A 19 56.45 -65.37 -30.00
C LYS A 19 55.51 -65.92 -31.09
N ASP A 20 55.94 -66.75 -32.05
CA ASP A 20 57.00 -67.77 -32.04
C ASP A 20 57.54 -68.10 -33.45
N ASN A 21 58.69 -68.78 -33.46
CA ASN A 21 59.52 -69.21 -34.58
C ASN A 21 58.96 -70.37 -35.41
N GLY A 22 59.40 -70.46 -36.67
CA GLY A 22 59.25 -71.65 -37.53
C GLY A 22 60.34 -71.70 -38.60
N SER A 23 61.37 -72.50 -38.33
CA SER A 23 62.54 -72.77 -39.14
C SER A 23 62.23 -73.34 -40.53
N ASN A 24 63.01 -72.97 -41.56
CA ASN A 24 63.48 -73.99 -42.51
C ASN A 24 64.81 -73.62 -43.19
N SER A 25 65.72 -74.59 -43.14
CA SER A 25 67.09 -74.59 -43.62
C SER A 25 67.20 -74.81 -45.13
N ARG A 26 68.13 -74.11 -45.80
CA ARG A 26 68.87 -74.71 -46.92
C ARG A 26 70.24 -74.04 -47.12
N VAL A 27 71.27 -74.80 -46.76
CA VAL A 27 72.69 -74.52 -47.00
C VAL A 27 73.03 -74.76 -48.48
N LYS A 28 73.68 -73.80 -49.13
CA LYS A 28 74.74 -73.95 -50.17
C LYS A 28 75.61 -72.69 -50.12
N SER A 29 76.82 -72.79 -49.56
CA SER A 29 78.09 -73.04 -50.24
C SER A 29 78.79 -71.75 -50.67
N THR A 30 79.84 -71.45 -49.89
CA THR A 30 81.15 -70.89 -50.29
C THR A 30 81.19 -69.86 -51.40
N ASP A 31 81.50 -68.61 -51.03
CA ASP A 31 82.50 -67.82 -51.74
C ASP A 31 83.17 -66.82 -50.79
N GLY A 32 84.49 -66.74 -50.89
CA GLY A 32 85.38 -66.02 -49.99
C GLY A 32 85.03 -64.54 -49.86
N LYS A 33 84.79 -64.10 -48.63
CA LYS A 33 84.73 -62.67 -48.31
C LYS A 33 86.13 -62.21 -48.00
N ASP A 34 86.72 -61.50 -48.96
CA ASP A 34 87.88 -60.65 -48.74
C ASP A 34 87.66 -59.75 -47.52
N TYR A 35 88.42 -59.99 -46.45
CA TYR A 35 88.52 -59.07 -45.31
C TYR A 35 89.36 -57.84 -45.71
N ARG A 36 88.91 -57.08 -46.71
CA ARG A 36 89.45 -55.75 -46.98
C ARG A 36 88.70 -54.79 -46.08
N ALA A 37 89.42 -54.15 -45.15
CA ALA A 37 88.84 -53.09 -44.33
C ALA A 37 88.13 -52.07 -45.23
N PRO A 38 86.87 -51.70 -44.95
CA PRO A 38 86.12 -50.81 -45.81
C PRO A 38 86.90 -49.51 -45.98
N THR A 39 87.11 -49.11 -47.24
CA THR A 39 87.85 -47.89 -47.53
C THR A 39 87.16 -46.70 -46.86
N PRO A 40 87.89 -45.65 -46.43
CA PRO A 40 87.28 -44.49 -45.77
C PRO A 40 86.08 -43.89 -46.53
N MET A 41 86.07 -44.03 -47.86
CA MET A 41 84.94 -43.65 -48.72
C MET A 41 83.70 -44.51 -48.49
N GLN A 42 83.83 -45.84 -48.47
CA GLN A 42 82.70 -46.75 -48.19
C GLN A 42 82.10 -46.55 -46.79
N GLN A 43 82.92 -46.18 -45.80
CA GLN A 43 82.42 -45.84 -44.45
C GLN A 43 81.63 -44.53 -44.45
N LYS A 44 82.12 -43.51 -45.18
CA LYS A 44 81.38 -42.26 -45.40
C LYS A 44 80.06 -42.51 -46.13
N ASP A 45 80.04 -43.37 -47.15
CA ASP A 45 78.83 -43.71 -47.91
C ASP A 45 77.77 -44.39 -47.05
N LYS A 46 78.16 -45.33 -46.18
CA LYS A 46 77.25 -45.95 -45.20
C LYS A 46 76.64 -44.91 -44.26
N LYS A 47 77.47 -44.01 -43.74
CA LYS A 47 77.03 -42.92 -42.85
C LYS A 47 76.09 -41.95 -43.58
N ILE A 48 76.38 -41.63 -44.84
CA ILE A 48 75.49 -40.82 -45.70
C ILE A 48 74.14 -41.52 -45.90
N GLN A 49 74.12 -42.83 -46.15
CA GLN A 49 72.86 -43.58 -46.28
C GLN A 49 72.05 -43.61 -44.99
N GLU A 50 72.70 -43.79 -43.83
CA GLU A 50 72.04 -43.71 -42.53
C GLU A 50 71.46 -42.32 -42.26
N LEU A 51 72.22 -41.26 -42.57
CA LEU A 51 71.75 -39.88 -42.44
C LEU A 51 70.57 -39.61 -43.39
N LYS A 52 70.60 -40.10 -44.64
CA LYS A 52 69.47 -39.99 -45.58
C LYS A 52 68.21 -40.66 -45.04
N LYS A 53 68.33 -41.86 -44.44
CA LYS A 53 67.19 -42.54 -43.81
C LYS A 53 66.64 -41.75 -42.63
N LYS A 54 67.52 -41.18 -41.80
CA LYS A 54 67.12 -40.32 -40.67
C LYS A 54 66.45 -39.03 -41.14
N ILE A 55 66.97 -38.39 -42.18
CA ILE A 55 66.36 -37.19 -42.78
C ILE A 55 64.95 -37.52 -43.27
N LYS A 56 64.78 -38.60 -44.03
CA LYS A 56 63.46 -39.02 -44.50
C LYS A 56 62.48 -39.29 -43.37
N LEU A 57 62.93 -40.02 -42.33
CA LEU A 57 62.10 -40.25 -41.14
C LEU A 57 61.71 -38.94 -40.44
N LEU A 58 62.62 -37.97 -40.37
CA LEU A 58 62.31 -36.66 -39.80
C LEU A 58 61.34 -35.87 -40.68
N GLU A 59 61.47 -35.93 -42.01
CA GLU A 59 60.52 -35.32 -42.96
C GLU A 59 59.12 -35.90 -42.78
N ASP A 60 58.97 -37.23 -42.75
CA ASP A 60 57.67 -37.90 -42.53
C ASP A 60 57.06 -37.50 -41.16
N ASN A 61 57.87 -37.43 -40.10
CA ASN A 61 57.41 -36.97 -38.78
C ASN A 61 57.01 -35.49 -38.77
N VAL A 62 57.65 -34.65 -39.58
CA VAL A 62 57.27 -33.22 -39.70
C VAL A 62 55.93 -33.12 -40.41
N THR A 63 55.71 -33.86 -41.50
CA THR A 63 54.42 -33.85 -42.22
C THR A 63 53.27 -34.35 -41.36
N ASP A 64 53.49 -35.40 -40.55
CA ASP A 64 52.46 -35.91 -39.63
C ASP A 64 52.10 -34.84 -38.57
N ARG A 65 53.11 -34.19 -38.00
CA ARG A 65 52.90 -33.10 -37.01
C ARG A 65 52.24 -31.87 -37.62
N GLU A 66 52.56 -31.54 -38.88
CA GLU A 66 51.89 -30.45 -39.59
C GLU A 66 50.39 -30.75 -39.77
N SER A 67 50.04 -31.99 -40.09
CA SER A 67 48.65 -32.45 -40.14
C SER A 67 47.95 -32.33 -38.78
N ASP A 68 48.58 -32.79 -37.69
CA ASP A 68 48.04 -32.68 -36.34
C ASP A 68 47.80 -31.21 -35.92
N ILE A 69 48.74 -30.32 -36.26
CA ILE A 69 48.61 -28.88 -35.99
C ILE A 69 47.42 -28.30 -36.76
N GLU A 70 47.20 -28.71 -38.00
CA GLU A 70 46.07 -28.24 -38.80
C GLU A 70 44.72 -28.67 -38.17
N ASP A 71 44.61 -29.92 -37.72
CA ASP A 71 43.41 -30.43 -37.07
C ASP A 71 43.14 -29.77 -35.71
N LEU A 72 44.18 -29.56 -34.91
CA LEU A 72 44.08 -28.79 -33.66
C LEU A 72 43.64 -27.34 -33.91
N ASN A 73 44.13 -26.71 -34.98
CA ASN A 73 43.70 -25.36 -35.37
C ASN A 73 42.22 -25.33 -35.78
N LYS A 74 41.74 -26.31 -36.54
CA LYS A 74 40.31 -26.44 -36.89
C LYS A 74 39.45 -26.63 -35.64
N GLN A 75 39.89 -27.47 -34.69
CA GLN A 75 39.19 -27.67 -33.42
C GLN A 75 39.14 -26.38 -32.58
N ASN A 76 40.26 -25.66 -32.48
CA ASN A 76 40.32 -24.38 -31.76
C ASN A 76 39.39 -23.33 -32.38
N GLN A 77 39.33 -23.23 -33.71
CA GLN A 77 38.38 -22.34 -34.39
C GLN A 77 36.92 -22.71 -34.08
N ALA A 78 36.59 -24.01 -34.12
CA ALA A 78 35.25 -24.49 -33.78
C ALA A 78 34.87 -24.18 -32.32
N LEU A 79 35.82 -24.30 -31.39
CA LEU A 79 35.63 -23.93 -29.99
C LEU A 79 35.44 -22.43 -29.81
N GLN A 80 36.21 -21.59 -30.52
CA GLN A 80 36.04 -20.14 -30.48
C GLN A 80 34.66 -19.69 -30.98
N ILE A 81 34.12 -20.32 -32.02
CA ILE A 81 32.76 -20.03 -32.51
C ILE A 81 31.72 -20.42 -31.45
N LYS A 82 31.83 -21.61 -30.85
CA LYS A 82 30.92 -22.05 -29.80
C LYS A 82 30.96 -21.12 -28.58
N LEU A 83 32.15 -20.68 -28.18
CA LEU A 83 32.33 -19.73 -27.09
C LEU A 83 31.56 -18.44 -27.36
N LYS A 84 31.75 -17.83 -28.54
CA LYS A 84 31.01 -16.63 -28.96
C LYS A 84 29.50 -16.83 -28.93
N THR A 85 29.02 -17.97 -29.43
CA THR A 85 27.58 -18.27 -29.41
C THR A 85 27.03 -18.41 -27.98
N VAL A 86 27.83 -18.94 -27.05
CA VAL A 86 27.44 -19.03 -25.63
C VAL A 86 27.45 -17.64 -24.99
N GLU A 87 28.44 -16.82 -25.26
CA GLU A 87 28.53 -15.42 -24.80
C GLU A 87 27.31 -14.61 -25.26
N GLU A 88 26.95 -14.68 -26.55
CA GLU A 88 25.76 -14.01 -27.10
C GLU A 88 24.46 -14.48 -26.43
N LYS A 89 24.33 -15.78 -26.12
CA LYS A 89 23.16 -16.32 -25.41
C LYS A 89 23.13 -15.87 -23.95
N LEU A 90 24.28 -15.78 -23.30
CA LEU A 90 24.40 -15.31 -21.92
C LEU A 90 23.98 -13.84 -21.83
N GLU A 91 24.49 -12.99 -22.72
CA GLU A 91 24.05 -11.58 -22.82
C GLU A 91 22.54 -11.46 -23.11
N ALA A 92 21.98 -12.32 -23.95
CA ALA A 92 20.55 -12.32 -24.22
C ALA A 92 19.72 -12.73 -22.99
N MET A 93 20.17 -13.73 -22.23
CA MET A 93 19.53 -14.12 -20.97
C MET A 93 19.65 -13.03 -19.92
N ASP A 94 20.80 -12.37 -19.79
CA ASP A 94 21.00 -11.26 -18.85
C ASP A 94 20.02 -10.11 -19.14
N ARG A 95 19.85 -9.73 -20.43
CA ARG A 95 18.85 -8.73 -20.84
C ARG A 95 17.42 -9.15 -20.49
N GLN A 96 17.09 -10.44 -20.63
CA GLN A 96 15.77 -10.95 -20.23
C GLN A 96 15.60 -10.91 -18.71
N TYR A 97 16.65 -11.23 -17.96
CA TYR A 97 16.66 -11.16 -16.52
C TYR A 97 16.44 -9.72 -16.02
N ASP A 98 17.10 -8.75 -16.64
CA ASP A 98 16.91 -7.32 -16.34
C ASP A 98 15.49 -6.85 -16.69
N ASP A 99 14.93 -7.26 -17.83
CA ASP A 99 13.56 -6.93 -18.23
C ASP A 99 12.52 -7.53 -17.25
N VAL A 100 12.72 -8.77 -16.81
CA VAL A 100 11.85 -9.39 -15.79
C VAL A 100 12.00 -8.69 -14.45
N THR A 101 13.22 -8.34 -14.05
CA THR A 101 13.49 -7.64 -12.79
C THR A 101 12.82 -6.28 -12.76
N THR A 102 12.95 -5.47 -13.82
CA THR A 102 12.30 -4.15 -13.91
C THR A 102 10.78 -4.25 -13.98
N LYS A 103 10.21 -5.29 -14.61
CA LYS A 103 8.76 -5.56 -14.56
C LYS A 103 8.30 -5.94 -13.17
N LEU A 104 9.07 -6.76 -12.46
CA LEU A 104 8.78 -7.16 -11.09
C LEU A 104 8.76 -5.94 -10.16
N GLU A 105 9.77 -5.06 -10.28
CA GLU A 105 9.84 -3.80 -9.52
C GLU A 105 8.60 -2.93 -9.74
N LYS A 106 8.18 -2.73 -11.00
CA LYS A 106 6.96 -1.97 -11.32
C LYS A 106 5.69 -2.59 -10.71
N VAL A 107 5.55 -3.91 -10.79
CA VAL A 107 4.41 -4.60 -10.19
C VAL A 107 4.41 -4.47 -8.66
N CYS A 108 5.59 -4.49 -8.03
CA CYS A 108 5.72 -4.23 -6.60
C CYS A 108 5.31 -2.78 -6.24
N GLU A 109 5.75 -1.79 -7.00
CA GLU A 109 5.34 -0.39 -6.81
C GLU A 109 3.81 -0.21 -6.96
N GLU A 110 3.22 -0.74 -8.03
CA GLU A 110 1.77 -0.70 -8.26
C GLU A 110 0.99 -1.40 -7.13
N LYS A 111 1.52 -2.52 -6.63
CA LYS A 111 0.93 -3.25 -5.51
C LYS A 111 0.96 -2.40 -4.23
N ASP A 112 2.08 -1.77 -3.91
CA ASP A 112 2.22 -0.94 -2.71
C ASP A 112 1.30 0.30 -2.78
N GLU A 113 1.16 0.92 -3.96
CA GLU A 113 0.21 2.00 -4.19
C GLU A 113 -1.25 1.54 -4.01
N LEU A 114 -1.60 0.36 -4.51
CA LEU A 114 -2.94 -0.22 -4.32
C LEU A 114 -3.23 -0.55 -2.86
N GLU A 115 -2.25 -1.09 -2.12
CA GLU A 115 -2.39 -1.37 -0.69
C GLU A 115 -2.60 -0.07 0.12
N ALA A 116 -1.84 0.98 -0.19
CA ALA A 116 -2.03 2.29 0.45
C ALA A 116 -3.41 2.89 0.16
N ASN A 117 -3.86 2.84 -1.10
CA ASN A 117 -5.20 3.29 -1.50
C ASN A 117 -6.29 2.49 -0.79
N LEU A 118 -6.14 1.17 -0.68
CA LEU A 118 -7.09 0.31 0.03
C LEU A 118 -7.19 0.69 1.52
N GLN A 119 -6.06 0.94 2.18
CA GLN A 119 -6.03 1.38 3.57
C GLN A 119 -6.76 2.72 3.75
N GLU A 120 -6.54 3.69 2.85
CA GLU A 120 -7.26 4.97 2.86
C GLU A 120 -8.77 4.76 2.71
N LYS A 121 -9.21 3.92 1.76
CA LYS A 121 -10.63 3.64 1.57
C LYS A 121 -11.26 2.95 2.77
N LEU A 122 -10.54 2.05 3.45
CA LEU A 122 -11.02 1.42 4.68
C LEU A 122 -11.22 2.42 5.82
N VAL A 123 -10.35 3.42 5.94
CA VAL A 123 -10.54 4.50 6.93
C VAL A 123 -11.80 5.31 6.61
N ILE A 124 -11.99 5.70 5.35
CA ILE A 124 -13.18 6.45 4.91
C ILE A 124 -14.46 5.65 5.17
N ILE A 125 -14.45 4.34 4.88
CA ILE A 125 -15.62 3.47 5.14
C ILE A 125 -15.96 3.48 6.64
N ARG A 126 -14.97 3.34 7.53
CA ARG A 126 -15.21 3.39 8.98
C ARG A 126 -15.80 4.73 9.43
N GLU A 127 -15.29 5.84 8.91
CA GLU A 127 -15.84 7.17 9.22
C GLU A 127 -17.29 7.34 8.74
N LEU A 128 -17.63 6.76 7.58
CA LEU A 128 -19.01 6.77 7.08
C LEU A 128 -19.92 5.87 7.91
N GLU A 129 -19.45 4.70 8.32
CA GLU A 129 -20.16 3.79 9.22
C GLU A 129 -20.44 4.45 10.58
N GLU A 130 -19.46 5.17 11.14
CA GLU A 130 -19.63 5.93 12.39
C GLU A 130 -20.67 7.04 12.25
N LYS A 131 -20.64 7.82 11.16
CA LYS A 131 -21.64 8.85 10.88
C LYS A 131 -23.05 8.27 10.71
N ILE A 132 -23.17 7.12 10.06
CA ILE A 132 -24.46 6.43 9.92
C ILE A 132 -24.97 5.97 11.29
N ALA A 133 -24.09 5.43 12.14
CA ALA A 133 -24.44 5.02 13.49
C ALA A 133 -24.91 6.21 14.35
N GLU A 134 -24.20 7.35 14.27
CA GLU A 134 -24.58 8.59 14.97
C GLU A 134 -25.96 9.09 14.51
N ILE A 135 -26.20 9.17 13.20
CA ILE A 135 -27.50 9.59 12.65
C ILE A 135 -28.63 8.66 13.10
N ASN A 136 -28.38 7.36 13.14
CA ASN A 136 -29.39 6.37 13.55
C ASN A 136 -29.74 6.50 15.04
N ASP A 137 -28.76 6.68 15.93
CA ASP A 137 -29.04 6.93 17.36
C ASP A 137 -29.84 8.24 17.51
N ASP A 138 -29.42 9.30 16.84
CA ASP A 138 -30.14 10.58 16.80
C ASP A 138 -31.61 10.44 16.36
N GLN A 139 -31.87 9.61 15.35
CA GLN A 139 -33.22 9.29 14.90
C GLN A 139 -34.00 8.52 15.97
N GLU A 140 -33.40 7.50 16.58
CA GLU A 140 -34.02 6.71 17.64
C GLU A 140 -34.38 7.58 18.86
N GLN A 141 -33.48 8.48 19.28
CA GLN A 141 -33.76 9.41 20.38
C GLN A 141 -34.90 10.36 20.03
N ARG A 142 -34.94 10.89 18.80
CA ARG A 142 -36.06 11.73 18.33
C ARG A 142 -37.38 10.96 18.34
N GLU A 143 -37.39 9.72 17.87
CA GLU A 143 -38.59 8.87 17.87
C GLU A 143 -39.09 8.60 19.29
N LYS A 144 -38.20 8.26 20.23
CA LYS A 144 -38.55 8.09 21.65
C LYS A 144 -39.15 9.35 22.26
N LEU A 145 -38.56 10.52 21.95
CA LEU A 145 -39.08 11.81 22.39
C LEU A 145 -40.47 12.08 21.81
N HIS A 146 -40.67 11.81 20.52
CA HIS A 146 -41.96 11.96 19.85
C HIS A 146 -43.02 11.05 20.46
N GLN A 147 -42.72 9.76 20.65
CA GLN A 147 -43.62 8.80 21.28
C GLN A 147 -44.04 9.25 22.69
N ARG A 148 -43.08 9.68 23.52
CA ARG A 148 -43.37 10.21 24.86
C ARG A 148 -44.30 11.43 24.79
N ARG A 149 -44.01 12.37 23.88
CA ARG A 149 -44.81 13.58 23.72
C ARG A 149 -46.23 13.28 23.22
N TYR A 150 -46.38 12.34 22.30
CA TYR A 150 -47.71 11.91 21.84
C TYR A 150 -48.53 11.31 22.98
N LEU A 151 -47.91 10.50 23.84
CA LEU A 151 -48.58 9.95 25.02
C LEU A 151 -49.03 11.05 26.00
N GLU A 152 -48.16 12.02 26.29
CA GLU A 152 -48.51 13.16 27.16
C GLU A 152 -49.66 14.00 26.58
N LEU A 153 -49.64 14.27 25.27
CA LEU A 153 -50.70 15.02 24.60
C LEU A 153 -52.02 14.27 24.61
N TYR A 154 -51.99 12.94 24.44
CA TYR A 154 -53.17 12.10 24.51
C TYR A 154 -53.79 12.13 25.92
N GLN A 155 -52.98 11.97 26.97
CA GLN A 155 -53.45 12.06 28.36
C GLN A 155 -54.03 13.44 28.68
N LYS A 156 -53.34 14.51 28.30
CA LYS A 156 -53.85 15.88 28.47
C LYS A 156 -55.15 16.13 27.70
N GLY A 157 -55.32 15.51 26.54
CA GLY A 157 -56.56 15.56 25.78
C GLY A 157 -57.71 14.90 26.53
N GLN A 158 -57.48 13.74 27.14
CA GLN A 158 -58.48 13.07 27.98
C GLN A 158 -58.84 13.91 29.21
N GLU A 159 -57.85 14.48 29.89
CA GLU A 159 -58.07 15.38 31.04
C GLU A 159 -58.84 16.64 30.64
N ALA A 160 -58.53 17.25 29.50
CA ALA A 160 -59.22 18.44 29.02
C ALA A 160 -60.70 18.18 28.74
N VAL A 161 -61.04 17.01 28.18
CA VAL A 161 -62.44 16.61 27.95
C VAL A 161 -63.19 16.44 29.27
N LEU A 162 -62.55 15.86 30.29
CA LEU A 162 -63.15 15.74 31.62
C LEU A 162 -63.42 17.11 32.24
N ILE A 163 -62.46 18.03 32.13
CA ILE A 163 -62.63 19.41 32.61
C ILE A 163 -63.76 20.12 31.86
N GLU A 164 -63.87 19.95 30.53
CA GLU A 164 -64.94 20.55 29.74
C GLU A 164 -66.33 20.06 30.18
N GLN A 165 -66.47 18.75 30.47
CA GLN A 165 -67.69 18.18 31.01
C GLN A 165 -68.02 18.75 32.41
N GLU A 166 -67.03 18.85 33.29
CA GLU A 166 -67.20 19.47 34.61
C GLU A 166 -67.61 20.95 34.50
N GLU A 167 -66.97 21.71 33.63
CA GLU A 167 -67.33 23.10 33.36
C GLU A 167 -68.75 23.24 32.82
N GLU A 168 -69.18 22.37 31.90
CA GLU A 168 -70.52 22.37 31.35
C GLU A 168 -71.56 22.08 32.43
N LEU A 169 -71.30 21.10 33.31
CA LEU A 169 -72.14 20.84 34.48
C LEU A 169 -72.20 22.06 35.41
N VAL A 170 -71.06 22.69 35.72
CA VAL A 170 -71.03 23.92 36.53
C VAL A 170 -71.83 25.05 35.88
N ARG A 171 -71.76 25.21 34.55
CA ARG A 171 -72.58 26.20 33.82
C ARG A 171 -74.06 25.85 33.89
N GLN A 172 -74.43 24.59 33.73
CA GLN A 172 -75.81 24.12 33.86
C GLN A 172 -76.35 24.37 35.28
N PHE A 173 -75.59 24.02 36.32
CA PHE A 173 -75.92 24.30 37.72
C PHE A 173 -76.02 25.80 38.04
N ALA A 174 -75.23 26.64 37.37
CA ALA A 174 -75.33 28.09 37.51
C ALA A 174 -76.59 28.66 36.84
N MET A 175 -77.11 28.00 35.79
CA MET A 175 -78.33 28.39 35.08
C MET A 175 -79.60 27.84 35.73
N GLU A 176 -79.55 26.66 36.35
CA GLU A 176 -80.67 26.13 37.13
C GLU A 176 -80.91 26.96 38.39
N LYS A 177 -82.17 27.31 38.66
CA LYS A 177 -82.58 28.00 39.90
C LYS A 177 -82.57 27.01 41.07
N GLY A 178 -81.37 26.66 41.55
CA GLY A 178 -81.15 25.89 42.78
C GLY A 178 -81.33 26.74 44.05
N ASP A 179 -81.31 26.07 45.20
CA ASP A 179 -81.46 26.70 46.52
C ASP A 179 -80.56 27.95 46.70
N PRO A 180 -81.07 29.08 47.22
CA PRO A 180 -80.32 30.33 47.32
C PRO A 180 -79.04 30.25 48.19
N LEU A 181 -78.92 29.22 49.03
CA LEU A 181 -77.71 28.95 49.81
C LEU A 181 -76.60 28.30 48.97
N THR A 182 -76.95 27.36 48.09
CA THR A 182 -75.98 26.70 47.19
C THR A 182 -75.49 27.68 46.13
N GLN A 183 -76.36 28.56 45.62
CA GLN A 183 -75.98 29.64 44.69
C GLN A 183 -74.98 30.63 45.31
N LYS A 184 -75.17 31.05 46.57
CA LYS A 184 -74.19 31.89 47.28
C LYS A 184 -72.84 31.20 47.50
N LEU A 185 -72.85 29.87 47.64
CA LEU A 185 -71.63 29.07 47.80
C LEU A 185 -70.87 29.01 46.48
N VAL A 186 -71.56 28.76 45.37
CA VAL A 186 -71.02 28.80 44.00
C VAL A 186 -70.43 30.19 43.68
N ASP A 187 -71.14 31.26 44.02
CA ASP A 187 -70.65 32.64 43.86
C ASP A 187 -69.38 32.93 44.67
N LYS A 188 -69.29 32.45 45.91
CA LYS A 188 -68.09 32.59 46.73
C LYS A 188 -66.94 31.79 46.13
N LEU A 189 -67.19 30.59 45.64
CA LEU A 189 -66.21 29.68 45.05
C LEU A 189 -65.60 30.28 43.76
N LEU A 190 -66.44 30.79 42.86
CA LEU A 190 -66.02 31.54 41.67
C LEU A 190 -65.19 32.79 41.98
N ARG A 191 -65.51 33.50 43.07
CA ARG A 191 -64.72 34.67 43.53
C ARG A 191 -63.36 34.23 44.09
N THR A 192 -63.29 33.10 44.79
CA THR A 192 -62.02 32.57 45.28
C THR A 192 -61.15 32.03 44.16
N GLU A 193 -61.72 31.35 43.17
CA GLU A 193 -60.99 30.88 41.97
C GLU A 193 -60.39 32.04 41.19
N ARG A 194 -61.17 33.09 40.87
CA ARG A 194 -60.65 34.28 40.19
C ARG A 194 -59.52 34.97 40.93
N LYS A 195 -59.52 34.96 42.27
CA LYS A 195 -58.41 35.51 43.07
C LYS A 195 -57.17 34.62 42.98
N LEU A 196 -57.36 33.30 42.92
CA LEU A 196 -56.29 32.31 42.84
C LEU A 196 -55.62 32.31 41.44
N GLU A 197 -56.40 32.47 40.37
CA GLU A 197 -55.92 32.69 38.99
C GLU A 197 -54.97 33.88 38.93
N LYS A 198 -55.41 35.03 39.47
CA LYS A 198 -54.61 36.26 39.54
C LYS A 198 -53.32 36.09 40.33
N MET A 199 -53.30 35.26 41.37
CA MET A 199 -52.09 34.95 42.12
C MET A 199 -51.14 34.06 41.31
N LYS A 200 -51.65 33.06 40.59
CA LYS A 200 -50.86 32.19 39.72
C LYS A 200 -50.20 32.99 38.58
N ASP A 201 -50.93 33.90 37.95
CA ASP A 201 -50.41 34.80 36.91
C ASP A 201 -49.26 35.67 37.41
N LYS A 202 -49.44 36.32 38.56
CA LYS A 202 -48.37 37.11 39.19
C LYS A 202 -47.13 36.26 39.45
N LYS A 203 -47.30 35.04 39.96
CA LYS A 203 -46.18 34.13 40.24
C LYS A 203 -45.46 33.68 38.95
N ARG A 204 -46.19 33.44 37.86
CA ARG A 204 -45.61 33.16 36.54
C ARG A 204 -44.78 34.34 36.04
N GLU A 205 -45.34 35.56 36.06
CA GLU A 205 -44.61 36.77 35.66
C GLU A 205 -43.33 37.00 36.46
N GLU A 206 -43.37 36.78 37.77
CA GLU A 206 -42.19 36.87 38.64
C GLU A 206 -41.11 35.85 38.28
N THR A 207 -41.51 34.64 37.85
CA THR A 207 -40.58 33.58 37.47
C THR A 207 -39.95 33.88 36.10
N TYR A 208 -40.73 34.37 35.13
CA TYR A 208 -40.22 34.80 33.83
C TYR A 208 -39.28 36.02 33.94
N LYS A 209 -39.55 36.97 34.84
CA LYS A 209 -38.67 38.13 35.10
C LYS A 209 -37.38 37.77 35.85
N LYS A 210 -37.32 36.62 36.53
CA LYS A 210 -36.15 36.12 37.26
C LYS A 210 -35.32 35.08 36.49
N GLY A 211 -35.70 34.75 35.25
CA GLY A 211 -34.90 33.91 34.36
C GLY A 211 -33.58 34.60 33.93
N PRO A 212 -32.55 33.86 33.53
CA PRO A 212 -31.26 34.42 33.13
C PRO A 212 -31.43 35.34 31.91
N ASN A 213 -31.18 36.64 32.07
CA ASN A 213 -31.25 37.63 31.00
C ASN A 213 -30.08 37.45 30.01
N VAL A 214 -30.40 37.40 28.71
CA VAL A 214 -29.54 37.07 27.56
C VAL A 214 -28.56 38.20 27.16
N THR A 215 -28.39 39.23 27.99
CA THR A 215 -27.66 40.47 27.65
C THR A 215 -26.32 40.63 28.38
N SER A 216 -25.67 39.54 28.79
CA SER A 216 -24.29 39.62 29.27
C SER A 216 -23.33 39.91 28.10
N LEU A 217 -22.44 40.90 28.29
CA LEU A 217 -21.37 41.28 27.36
C LEU A 217 -20.55 40.06 26.87
N ASP A 218 -20.43 39.04 27.70
CA ASP A 218 -19.72 37.79 27.40
C ASP A 218 -20.44 36.97 26.32
N HIS A 219 -21.77 37.01 26.28
CA HIS A 219 -22.56 36.33 25.26
C HIS A 219 -22.47 37.04 23.91
N ALA A 220 -22.37 38.37 23.89
CA ALA A 220 -22.13 39.15 22.67
C ALA A 220 -20.73 38.87 22.09
N LYS A 221 -19.69 38.85 22.95
CA LYS A 221 -18.33 38.43 22.55
C LYS A 221 -18.31 37.01 22.01
N THR A 222 -19.02 36.09 22.66
CA THR A 222 -19.15 34.69 22.21
C THR A 222 -19.87 34.57 20.87
N GLY A 223 -20.93 35.36 20.64
CA GLY A 223 -21.65 35.42 19.37
C GLY A 223 -20.78 35.94 18.22
N MET A 224 -20.06 37.04 18.46
CA MET A 224 -19.12 37.62 17.49
C MET A 224 -17.98 36.66 17.15
N LEU A 225 -17.44 35.97 18.16
CA LEU A 225 -16.39 34.97 17.96
C LEU A 225 -16.90 33.78 17.13
N LYS A 226 -18.10 33.27 17.43
CA LYS A 226 -18.74 32.20 16.63
C LYS A 226 -18.90 32.62 15.16
N SER A 227 -19.36 33.83 14.89
CA SER A 227 -19.49 34.33 13.52
C SER A 227 -18.15 34.49 12.82
N ALA A 228 -17.14 35.05 13.49
CA ALA A 228 -15.82 35.28 12.90
C ALA A 228 -15.13 33.95 12.54
N VAL A 229 -15.21 32.95 13.43
CA VAL A 229 -14.68 31.59 13.18
C VAL A 229 -15.40 30.93 12.00
N PHE A 230 -16.73 31.01 11.95
CA PHE A 230 -17.50 30.44 10.85
C PHE A 230 -17.11 31.04 9.48
N TYR A 231 -17.00 32.37 9.39
CA TYR A 231 -16.63 33.02 8.13
C TYR A 231 -15.16 32.81 7.73
N TYR A 232 -14.27 32.69 8.72
CA TYR A 232 -12.89 32.31 8.48
C TYR A 232 -12.76 30.93 7.82
N LEU A 233 -13.50 29.94 8.34
CA LEU A 233 -13.47 28.56 7.82
C LEU A 233 -14.17 28.43 6.47
N THR A 234 -15.29 29.14 6.27
CA THR A 234 -16.06 29.11 5.01
C THR A 234 -15.45 29.96 3.89
N GLY A 235 -14.37 30.71 4.19
CA GLY A 235 -13.52 31.37 3.20
C GLY A 235 -13.98 32.75 2.71
N LYS A 236 -15.05 33.30 3.29
CA LYS A 236 -15.43 34.70 3.09
C LYS A 236 -14.50 35.59 3.92
N GLU A 237 -13.74 36.47 3.27
CA GLU A 237 -12.85 37.44 3.93
C GLU A 237 -11.92 36.85 5.01
N LYS A 238 -11.15 35.81 4.66
CA LYS A 238 -10.25 35.09 5.60
C LYS A 238 -9.31 36.03 6.38
N ALA A 239 -8.83 37.11 5.77
CA ALA A 239 -7.88 38.02 6.40
C ALA A 239 -8.53 38.91 7.48
N GLY A 240 -9.71 39.48 7.19
CA GLY A 240 -10.45 40.33 8.14
C GLY A 240 -11.01 39.52 9.31
N ASN A 241 -11.58 38.34 9.03
CA ASN A 241 -12.14 37.47 10.07
C ASN A 241 -11.05 36.88 11.00
N LEU A 242 -9.86 36.58 10.47
CA LEU A 242 -8.73 36.18 11.32
C LEU A 242 -8.31 37.31 12.27
N ASP A 243 -8.24 38.54 11.78
CA ASP A 243 -7.86 39.69 12.61
C ASP A 243 -8.90 39.97 13.71
N MET A 244 -10.18 39.77 13.39
CA MET A 244 -11.29 39.87 14.34
C MET A 244 -11.21 38.78 15.42
N ILE A 245 -10.93 37.52 15.05
CA ILE A 245 -10.72 36.41 16.00
C ILE A 245 -9.55 36.72 16.94
N LEU A 246 -8.42 37.17 16.37
CA LEU A 246 -7.22 37.50 17.15
C LEU A 246 -7.46 38.67 18.12
N THR A 247 -8.33 39.61 17.74
CA THR A 247 -8.71 40.75 18.58
C THR A 247 -9.69 40.34 19.68
N LEU A 248 -10.69 39.52 19.38
CA LEU A 248 -11.66 39.03 20.36
C LEU A 248 -11.02 38.09 21.40
N LEU A 249 -9.95 37.38 21.03
CA LEU A 249 -9.17 36.49 21.90
C LEU A 249 -7.96 37.18 22.55
N GLU A 250 -7.80 38.50 22.36
CA GLU A 250 -6.79 39.32 23.05
C GLU A 250 -5.33 38.82 22.85
N PHE A 251 -4.99 38.27 21.69
CA PHE A 251 -3.60 37.87 21.39
C PHE A 251 -2.66 39.08 21.38
N SER A 252 -1.45 38.91 21.92
CA SER A 252 -0.38 39.91 21.83
C SER A 252 0.07 40.12 20.38
N GLU A 253 0.57 41.32 20.06
CA GLU A 253 1.01 41.66 18.70
C GLU A 253 2.08 40.69 18.17
N THR A 254 2.99 40.24 19.04
CA THR A 254 4.02 39.24 18.74
C THR A 254 3.45 37.87 18.35
N HIS A 255 2.31 37.47 18.92
CA HIS A 255 1.63 36.24 18.54
C HIS A 255 0.83 36.42 17.25
N ARG A 256 0.22 37.59 17.05
CA ARG A 256 -0.54 37.89 15.82
C ARG A 256 0.36 37.85 14.58
N THR A 257 1.58 38.38 14.65
CA THR A 257 2.54 38.35 13.53
C THR A 257 2.97 36.93 13.19
N LYS A 258 3.39 36.14 14.20
CA LYS A 258 3.76 34.72 14.01
C LYS A 258 2.63 33.88 13.41
N ILE A 259 1.39 34.10 13.86
CA ILE A 259 0.22 33.38 13.34
C ILE A 259 -0.06 33.79 11.87
N LYS A 260 0.02 35.09 11.54
CA LYS A 260 -0.16 35.56 10.16
C LYS A 260 0.93 35.02 9.22
N GLU A 261 2.19 34.95 9.68
CA GLU A 261 3.31 34.35 8.95
C GLU A 261 3.10 32.85 8.69
N ALA A 262 2.77 32.08 9.73
CA ALA A 262 2.48 30.65 9.60
C ALA A 262 1.30 30.36 8.66
N MET A 263 0.25 31.20 8.67
CA MET A 263 -0.87 31.06 7.75
C MET A 263 -0.54 31.49 6.31
N ALA A 264 0.43 32.39 6.11
CA ALA A 264 0.92 32.78 4.80
C ALA A 264 1.83 31.71 4.18
N GLU A 265 2.67 31.05 4.98
CA GLU A 265 3.50 29.92 4.54
C GLU A 265 2.65 28.71 4.12
N LYS A 266 1.57 28.42 4.85
CA LYS A 266 0.60 27.37 4.48
C LYS A 266 -0.18 27.64 3.19
N LYS A 267 -0.18 28.87 2.67
CA LYS A 267 -0.75 29.18 1.35
C LYS A 267 0.23 29.01 0.19
N LYS A 268 1.54 28.89 0.48
CA LYS A 268 2.60 28.76 -0.54
C LYS A 268 2.98 27.31 -0.83
N LYS A 269 2.54 26.37 0.01
CA LYS A 269 2.58 24.92 -0.25
C LYS A 269 1.24 24.50 -0.83
#